data_AF-A0A955I822-F1
#
_entry.id   AF-A0A955I822-F1
#
_cell.length_a   1.000
_cell.length_b   1.000
_cell.length_c   1.000
_cell.angle_alpha   90.00
_cell.angle_beta   90.00
_cell.angle_gamma   90.00
#
_symmetry.space_group_name_H-M   'P 1'
#
loop_
_entity.id
_entity.type
_entity.pdbx_description
1 polymer ?
#
loop_
_entity_poly.entity_id
_entity_poly.type
_entity_poly.pdbx_seq_one_letter_code
_entity_poly.pdbx_strand_id
1 'polypeptide(L)'
;ADVERDLSAWKSNAMQHDALAKVYALEPEILASGDAELIDDWRRLQTSDHFYYMCTKWFADGDVHKYFNPYESPYEAFIAFMNVLQDVRLRLNPASPAI
;
A
#
# COMPACT_ATOMS: atom_id res chain seq x y z
N ALA A 1 3.73 16.26 -14.31
CA ALA A 1 3.86 16.44 -12.85
C ALA A 1 2.52 16.91 -12.32
N ASP A 2 2.08 16.39 -11.16
CA ASP A 2 0.81 16.76 -10.52
C ASP A 2 0.69 18.30 -10.42
N VAL A 3 -0.38 18.85 -10.97
CA VAL A 3 -0.61 20.30 -11.10
C VAL A 3 -0.85 20.94 -9.74
N GLU A 4 -1.44 20.20 -8.79
CA GLU A 4 -1.84 20.73 -7.49
C GLU A 4 -0.71 20.71 -6.46
N ARG A 5 0.39 19.99 -6.72
CA ARG A 5 1.60 19.91 -5.86
C ARG A 5 1.28 19.62 -4.39
N ASP A 6 0.23 18.84 -4.14
CA ASP A 6 -0.23 18.47 -2.80
C ASP A 6 -0.07 16.96 -2.55
N LEU A 7 -0.45 16.50 -1.36
CA LEU A 7 -0.35 15.09 -0.98
C LEU A 7 -1.57 14.26 -1.43
N SER A 8 -2.50 14.85 -2.20
CA SER A 8 -3.77 14.21 -2.52
C SER A 8 -3.60 12.97 -3.40
N ALA A 9 -2.51 12.88 -4.16
CA ALA A 9 -2.18 11.70 -4.95
C ALA A 9 -1.89 10.45 -4.09
N TRP A 10 -1.54 10.59 -2.80
CA TRP A 10 -1.15 9.48 -1.94
C TRP A 10 -1.98 9.31 -0.66
N LYS A 11 -2.75 10.32 -0.24
CA LYS A 11 -3.49 10.31 1.02
C LYS A 11 -4.78 11.15 0.97
N SER A 12 -5.64 10.90 -0.01
CA SER A 12 -6.91 11.62 -0.16
C SER A 12 -8.17 10.77 0.00
N ASN A 13 -8.06 9.43 -0.12
CA ASN A 13 -9.22 8.55 -0.04
C ASN A 13 -9.07 7.48 1.06
N ALA A 14 -10.21 6.84 1.41
CA ALA A 14 -10.28 5.88 2.50
C ALA A 14 -9.33 4.67 2.32
N MET A 15 -9.14 4.18 1.09
CA MET A 15 -8.24 3.06 0.80
C MET A 15 -6.78 3.43 1.09
N GLN A 16 -6.35 4.61 0.64
CA GLN A 16 -5.02 5.14 0.91
C GLN A 16 -4.78 5.35 2.41
N HIS A 17 -5.76 5.93 3.11
CA HIS A 17 -5.68 6.13 4.56
C HIS A 17 -5.58 4.80 5.31
N ASP A 18 -6.40 3.81 4.94
CA ASP A 18 -6.41 2.50 5.57
C ASP A 18 -5.11 1.73 5.32
N ALA A 19 -4.60 1.75 4.08
CA ALA A 19 -3.33 1.14 3.71
C ALA A 19 -2.14 1.73 4.48
N LEU A 20 -2.03 3.06 4.53
CA LEU A 20 -1.02 3.77 5.31
C LEU A 20 -1.11 3.42 6.80
N ALA A 21 -2.31 3.47 7.38
CA ALA A 21 -2.51 3.17 8.79
C ALA A 21 -2.07 1.73 9.14
N LYS A 22 -2.45 0.74 8.32
CA LYS A 22 -2.14 -0.67 8.59
C LYS A 22 -0.65 -0.99 8.39
N VAL A 23 0.00 -0.44 7.36
CA VAL A 23 1.42 -0.73 7.12
C VAL A 23 2.30 -0.12 8.20
N TYR A 24 1.99 1.10 8.67
CA TYR A 24 2.73 1.72 9.77
C TYR A 24 2.47 1.06 11.13
N ALA A 25 1.26 0.53 11.35
CA ALA A 25 0.94 -0.17 12.60
C ALA A 25 1.82 -1.42 12.83
N LEU A 26 2.42 -1.99 11.77
CA LEU A 26 3.31 -3.16 11.88
C LEU A 26 4.74 -2.82 12.27
N GLU A 27 5.15 -1.56 12.24
CA GLU A 27 6.54 -1.14 12.48
C GLU A 27 7.14 -1.73 13.77
N PRO A 28 6.48 -1.64 14.95
CA PRO A 28 7.09 -2.11 16.20
C PRO A 28 7.36 -3.62 16.18
N GLU A 29 6.41 -4.41 15.67
CA GLU A 29 6.51 -5.87 15.66
C GLU A 29 7.50 -6.35 14.59
N ILE A 30 7.47 -5.75 13.39
CA ILE A 30 8.41 -6.06 12.31
C ILE A 30 9.85 -5.76 12.73
N LEU A 31 10.11 -4.60 13.34
CA LEU A 31 11.46 -4.25 13.79
C LEU A 31 11.91 -5.12 14.97
N ALA A 32 11.00 -5.49 15.88
CA ALA A 32 11.31 -6.39 16.99
C ALA A 32 11.62 -7.82 16.55
N SER A 33 11.14 -8.25 15.39
CA SER A 33 11.42 -9.60 14.85
C SER A 33 12.91 -9.85 14.59
N GLY A 34 13.67 -8.80 14.24
CA GLY A 34 15.06 -8.91 13.82
C GLY A 34 15.28 -9.64 12.49
N ASP A 35 14.20 -10.01 11.79
CA ASP A 35 14.25 -10.69 10.49
C ASP A 35 14.55 -9.66 9.38
N ALA A 36 15.75 -9.72 8.83
CA ALA A 36 16.21 -8.77 7.83
C ALA A 36 15.41 -8.82 6.52
N GLU A 37 14.91 -9.99 6.14
CA GLU A 37 14.10 -10.17 4.92
C GLU A 37 12.71 -9.58 5.12
N LEU A 38 12.07 -9.89 6.26
CA LEU A 38 10.76 -9.35 6.61
C LEU A 38 10.78 -7.82 6.75
N ILE A 39 11.86 -7.27 7.30
CA ILE A 39 12.07 -5.82 7.41
C ILE A 39 12.24 -5.19 6.02
N ASP A 40 12.98 -5.82 5.09
CA ASP A 40 13.15 -5.31 3.73
C ASP A 40 11.83 -5.30 2.97
N ASP A 41 11.06 -6.38 3.05
CA ASP A 41 9.73 -6.48 2.43
C ASP A 41 8.76 -5.42 2.96
N TRP A 42 8.70 -5.24 4.29
CA TRP A 42 7.87 -4.19 4.90
C TRP A 42 8.30 -2.78 4.48
N ARG A 43 9.60 -2.53 4.29
CA ARG A 43 10.09 -1.24 3.75
C ARG A 43 9.66 -1.02 2.32
N ARG A 44 9.72 -2.06 1.47
CA ARG A 44 9.28 -1.98 0.06
C ARG A 44 7.80 -1.64 -0.05
N LEU A 45 6.95 -2.20 0.82
CA LEU A 45 5.53 -1.88 0.86
C LEU A 45 5.23 -0.41 1.17
N GLN A 46 6.16 0.37 1.69
CA GLN A 46 5.98 1.80 1.95
C GLN A 46 6.32 2.69 0.75
N THR A 47 6.72 2.10 -0.38
CA THR A 47 6.97 2.85 -1.62
C THR A 47 5.72 3.60 -2.05
N SER A 48 5.88 4.87 -2.41
CA SER A 48 4.76 5.78 -2.69
C SER A 48 3.87 5.34 -3.86
N ASP A 49 4.43 4.62 -4.83
CA ASP A 49 3.71 4.03 -5.96
C ASP A 49 2.50 3.19 -5.52
N HIS A 50 2.60 2.43 -4.43
CA HIS A 50 1.48 1.63 -3.94
C HIS A 50 0.26 2.49 -3.60
N PHE A 51 0.45 3.60 -2.89
CA PHE A 51 -0.64 4.51 -2.54
C PHE A 51 -1.11 5.33 -3.73
N TYR A 52 -0.21 5.65 -4.66
CA TYR A 52 -0.54 6.29 -5.92
C TYR A 52 -1.50 5.43 -6.76
N TYR A 53 -1.26 4.12 -6.85
CA TYR A 53 -2.12 3.20 -7.59
C TYR A 53 -3.52 3.07 -7.00
N MET A 54 -3.71 3.40 -5.72
CA MET A 54 -5.01 3.44 -5.04
C MET A 54 -5.72 4.81 -5.17
N CYS A 55 -5.14 5.79 -5.86
CA CYS A 55 -5.73 7.12 -6.03
C CYS A 55 -6.94 7.10 -6.97
N THR A 56 -8.02 7.76 -6.59
CA THR A 56 -9.25 7.86 -7.40
C THR A 56 -9.37 9.16 -8.18
N LYS A 57 -8.58 10.20 -7.84
CA LYS A 57 -8.71 11.56 -8.37
C LYS A 57 -8.55 11.65 -9.89
N TRP A 58 -7.59 10.90 -10.43
CA TRP A 58 -7.23 10.96 -11.85
C TRP A 58 -7.69 9.73 -12.64
N PHE A 59 -8.40 8.80 -11.99
CA PHE A 59 -8.90 7.58 -12.63
C PHE A 59 -9.98 7.87 -13.68
N ALA A 60 -10.75 8.95 -13.49
CA ALA A 60 -11.75 9.39 -14.46
C ALA A 60 -11.15 10.07 -15.72
N ASP A 61 -9.89 10.54 -15.64
CA ASP A 61 -9.28 11.36 -16.69
C ASP A 61 -8.59 10.54 -17.80
N GLY A 62 -8.75 9.20 -17.76
CA GLY A 62 -8.66 8.27 -18.89
C GLY A 62 -7.29 8.04 -19.56
N ASP A 63 -6.44 9.05 -19.71
CA ASP A 63 -5.50 9.07 -20.85
C ASP A 63 -4.00 9.09 -20.51
N VAL A 64 -3.62 9.34 -19.24
CA VAL A 64 -2.18 9.40 -18.87
C VAL A 64 -1.81 8.52 -17.67
N HIS A 65 -2.78 8.21 -16.81
CA HIS A 65 -2.54 7.47 -15.56
C HIS A 65 -2.63 5.94 -15.70
N LYS A 66 -3.20 5.44 -16.81
CA LYS A 66 -3.23 4.00 -17.13
C LYS A 66 -1.88 3.42 -17.53
N TYR A 67 -0.96 4.23 -18.06
CA TYR A 67 0.35 3.74 -18.53
C TYR A 67 1.27 3.27 -17.39
N PHE A 68 1.05 3.77 -16.18
CA PHE A 68 1.93 3.52 -15.02
C PHE A 68 1.27 2.69 -13.91
N ASN A 69 -0.04 2.45 -13.96
CA ASN A 69 -0.73 1.62 -12.97
C ASN A 69 -0.90 0.19 -13.51
N PRO A 70 -0.27 -0.84 -12.89
CA PRO A 70 -0.41 -2.22 -13.36
C PRO A 70 -1.77 -2.84 -13.03
N TYR A 71 -2.62 -2.14 -12.27
CA TYR A 71 -3.94 -2.63 -11.84
C TYR A 71 -5.08 -2.04 -12.68
N GLU A 72 -6.13 -2.82 -12.89
CA GLU A 72 -7.31 -2.40 -13.67
C GLU A 72 -8.12 -1.29 -12.98
N SER A 73 -8.00 -1.18 -11.65
CA SER A 73 -8.65 -0.13 -10.86
C SER A 73 -7.89 0.18 -9.57
N PRO A 74 -8.13 1.35 -8.95
CA PRO A 74 -7.63 1.67 -7.62
C PRO A 74 -8.04 0.65 -6.54
N TYR A 75 -9.19 -0.01 -6.75
CA TYR A 75 -9.71 -1.03 -5.85
C TYR A 75 -8.89 -2.34 -5.95
N GLU A 76 -8.53 -2.76 -7.16
CA GLU A 76 -7.64 -3.91 -7.39
C GLU A 76 -6.25 -3.65 -6.79
N ALA A 77 -5.72 -2.44 -6.95
CA ALA A 77 -4.45 -2.04 -6.32
C ALA A 77 -4.52 -2.15 -4.78
N PHE A 78 -5.64 -1.71 -4.19
CA PHE A 78 -5.87 -1.80 -2.76
C PHE A 78 -5.98 -3.25 -2.27
N ILE A 79 -6.75 -4.11 -2.96
CA ILE A 79 -6.87 -5.53 -2.62
C ILE A 79 -5.51 -6.22 -2.69
N ALA A 80 -4.76 -6.01 -3.77
CA ALA A 80 -3.43 -6.59 -3.94
C ALA A 80 -2.50 -6.18 -2.80
N PHE A 81 -2.49 -4.90 -2.45
CA PHE A 81 -1.70 -4.41 -1.31
C PHE A 81 -2.12 -5.03 0.02
N MET A 82 -3.43 -5.13 0.29
CA MET A 82 -3.93 -5.74 1.53
C MET A 82 -3.58 -7.21 1.64
N ASN A 83 -3.62 -7.96 0.53
CA ASN A 83 -3.23 -9.36 0.50
C ASN A 83 -1.74 -9.55 0.80
N VAL A 84 -0.87 -8.71 0.21
CA VAL A 84 0.57 -8.77 0.51
C VAL A 84 0.87 -8.32 1.94
N LEU A 85 0.18 -7.29 2.44
CA LEU A 85 0.32 -6.85 3.82
C LEU A 85 -0.13 -7.94 4.81
N GLN A 86 -1.17 -8.70 4.44
CA GLN A 86 -1.62 -9.84 5.23
C GLN A 86 -0.60 -10.99 5.20
N ASP A 87 0.06 -11.25 4.06
CA ASP A 87 1.17 -12.19 3.99
C ASP A 87 2.33 -11.78 4.92
N VAL A 88 2.73 -10.50 4.91
CA VAL A 88 3.73 -9.96 5.84
C VAL A 88 3.33 -10.21 7.30
N ARG A 89 2.05 -10.01 7.65
CA ARG A 89 1.53 -10.32 8.99
C ARG A 89 1.61 -11.81 9.34
N LEU A 90 1.28 -12.68 8.40
CA LEU A 90 1.34 -14.14 8.61
C LEU A 90 2.79 -14.61 8.75
N ARG A 91 3.73 -14.04 8.00
CA ARG A 91 5.17 -14.33 8.15
C ARG A 91 5.73 -13.82 9.48
N LEU A 92 5.28 -12.65 9.94
CA LEU A 92 5.61 -12.10 11.25
C LEU A 92 5.10 -13.00 12.39
N ASN A 93 3.89 -13.54 12.27
CA ASN A 93 3.27 -14.38 13.29
C ASN A 93 2.45 -15.53 12.68
N PRO A 94 3.10 -16.66 12.32
CA PRO A 94 2.44 -17.78 11.62
C PRO A 94 1.44 -18.55 12.50
N ALA A 95 1.43 -18.32 13.82
CA ALA A 95 0.48 -18.92 14.74
C ALA A 95 -0.84 -18.14 14.88
N SER A 96 -0.93 -16.93 14.29
CA SER A 96 -2.16 -16.14 14.29
C SER A 96 -3.11 -16.58 13.16
N PRO A 97 -4.35 -17.01 13.46
CA PRO A 97 -5.31 -17.35 12.41
C PRO A 97 -5.70 -16.10 11.60
N ALA A 98 -5.96 -16.28 10.30
CA ALA A 98 -6.58 -15.25 9.48
C ALA A 98 -7.98 -14.93 10.06
N ILE A 99 -8.24 -13.65 10.33
CA ILE A 99 -9.52 -13.13 10.83
C ILE A 99 -10.58 -13.21 9.74
#